data_AF-A0A507CV42-F1
#
_entry.id   AF-A0A507CV42-F1
#
_cell.length_a   1.000
_cell.length_b   1.000
_cell.length_c   1.000
_cell.angle_alpha   90.00
_cell.angle_beta   90.00
_cell.angle_gamma   90.00
#
_symmetry.space_group_name_H-M   'P 1'
#
loop_
_entity.id
_entity.type
_entity.pdbx_description
1 polymer ?
#
loop_
_entity_poly.entity_id
_entity_poly.type
_entity_poly.pdbx_seq_one_letter_code
_entity_poly.pdbx_strand_id
1 'polypeptide(L)'
;MGKNVMIVTVTVLMVFFTLTHSTPAPTIEKKVEAYLKKIAKCREYWQKKTNSIKTRSSGYHASTSRQCLGDDLNDRFSGLQSPKAWTWRWSYDDLIKLPKTDLGWLPLCIEHEKLIINRANNDMQRLREYREYIENTVKIEKVDPHLNLYQEFIEHHEQNIAKYMIGDIDGVSIPW
;
A
#
# COMPACT_ATOMS: atom_id res chain seq x y z
N MET A 1 79.52 -11.85 14.74
CA MET A 1 79.34 -10.91 13.60
C MET A 1 78.84 -11.76 12.44
N GLY A 2 77.61 -11.69 11.93
CA GLY A 2 76.55 -10.71 11.99
C GLY A 2 76.01 -10.54 10.55
N LYS A 3 74.87 -11.17 10.24
CA LYS A 3 73.75 -10.65 9.41
C LYS A 3 72.77 -11.78 9.03
N ASN A 4 71.59 -11.72 9.66
CA ASN A 4 70.33 -12.22 9.14
C ASN A 4 69.94 -11.42 7.88
N VAL A 5 68.99 -11.94 7.08
CA VAL A 5 67.74 -11.25 6.67
C VAL A 5 67.21 -11.80 5.33
N MET A 6 66.00 -12.39 5.42
CA MET A 6 64.90 -12.30 4.44
C MET A 6 64.94 -13.13 3.16
N ILE A 7 64.48 -14.38 3.28
CA ILE A 7 63.66 -15.03 2.24
C ILE A 7 62.40 -15.55 2.94
N VAL A 8 61.55 -14.60 3.35
CA VAL A 8 60.12 -14.85 3.66
C VAL A 8 59.35 -13.87 2.79
N THR A 9 59.40 -14.09 1.47
CA THR A 9 58.78 -13.17 0.51
C THR A 9 58.36 -13.89 -0.78
N VAL A 10 57.80 -15.10 -0.67
CA VAL A 10 56.97 -15.67 -1.77
C VAL A 10 55.71 -16.36 -1.20
N THR A 11 55.15 -15.82 -0.11
CA THR A 11 53.90 -16.34 0.46
C THR A 11 52.87 -15.25 0.79
N VAL A 12 53.10 -14.00 0.34
CA VAL A 12 52.20 -12.87 0.64
C VAL A 12 51.63 -12.22 -0.64
N LEU A 13 51.97 -12.73 -1.83
CA LEU A 13 51.58 -12.11 -3.10
C LEU A 13 50.52 -12.87 -3.90
N MET A 14 49.60 -13.60 -3.26
CA MET A 14 48.37 -14.12 -3.92
C MET A 14 47.20 -14.35 -2.94
N VAL A 15 47.08 -13.55 -1.88
CA VAL A 15 45.84 -13.49 -1.09
C VAL A 15 45.42 -12.03 -0.87
N PHE A 16 45.52 -11.23 -1.92
CA PHE A 16 44.51 -10.18 -2.13
C PHE A 16 43.41 -10.80 -2.99
N PHE A 17 42.74 -11.81 -2.42
CA PHE A 17 41.39 -12.11 -2.84
C PHE A 17 40.62 -10.82 -2.62
N THR A 18 40.19 -10.24 -3.73
CA THR A 18 39.22 -9.17 -3.79
C THR A 18 37.97 -9.63 -3.07
N LEU A 19 37.94 -9.42 -1.75
CA LEU A 19 36.73 -9.20 -0.99
C LEU A 19 36.12 -7.92 -1.55
N THR A 20 35.50 -8.02 -2.73
CA THR A 20 34.35 -7.19 -3.02
C THR A 20 33.40 -7.48 -1.88
N HIS A 21 33.39 -6.63 -0.85
CA HIS A 21 32.31 -6.55 0.10
C HIS A 21 31.07 -6.21 -0.72
N SER A 22 30.45 -7.25 -1.28
CA SER A 22 29.08 -7.21 -1.74
C SER A 22 28.32 -6.75 -0.51
N THR A 23 27.83 -5.52 -0.54
CA THR A 23 27.09 -4.95 0.57
C THR A 23 26.05 -5.99 0.98
N PRO A 24 26.05 -6.46 2.25
CA PRO A 24 25.13 -7.53 2.65
C PRO A 24 23.72 -7.11 2.28
N ALA A 25 22.98 -8.02 1.64
CA ALA A 25 21.64 -7.75 1.18
C ALA A 25 20.84 -7.13 2.34
N PRO A 26 20.09 -6.04 2.11
CA PRO A 26 19.38 -5.39 3.19
C PRO A 26 18.45 -6.38 3.89
N THR A 27 18.46 -6.36 5.22
CA THR A 27 17.57 -7.17 6.05
C THR A 27 16.12 -6.90 5.67
N ILE A 28 15.24 -7.87 5.95
CA ILE A 28 13.81 -7.71 5.69
C ILE A 28 13.28 -6.47 6.40
N GLU A 29 13.73 -6.20 7.63
CA GLU A 29 13.38 -4.99 8.38
C GLU A 29 13.72 -3.71 7.61
N LYS A 30 14.93 -3.58 7.06
CA LYS A 30 15.34 -2.42 6.26
C LYS A 30 14.51 -2.26 4.99
N LYS A 31 14.17 -3.38 4.35
CA LYS A 31 13.29 -3.37 3.17
C LYS A 31 11.88 -2.91 3.54
N VAL A 32 11.31 -3.48 4.60
CA VAL A 32 9.99 -3.12 5.13
C VAL A 32 9.97 -1.64 5.49
N GLU A 33 10.94 -1.13 6.25
CA GLU A 33 11.04 0.27 6.64
C GLU A 33 11.03 1.21 5.41
N ALA A 34 11.78 0.87 4.36
CA ALA A 34 11.83 1.66 3.13
C ALA A 34 10.45 1.73 2.43
N TYR A 35 9.70 0.64 2.42
CA TYR A 35 8.34 0.62 1.85
C TYR A 35 7.33 1.34 2.76
N LEU A 36 7.43 1.19 4.08
CA LEU A 36 6.57 1.89 5.04
C LEU A 36 6.68 3.42 4.87
N LYS A 37 7.88 3.95 4.65
CA LYS A 37 8.08 5.38 4.34
C LYS A 37 7.36 5.82 3.07
N LYS A 38 7.27 4.96 2.05
CA LYS A 38 6.54 5.27 0.81
C LYS A 38 5.03 5.23 1.03
N ILE A 39 4.54 4.22 1.76
CA ILE A 39 3.13 4.11 2.12
C ILE A 39 2.69 5.32 2.95
N ALA A 40 3.48 5.73 3.94
CA ALA A 40 3.20 6.91 4.76
C ALA A 40 2.97 8.18 3.90
N LYS A 41 3.84 8.44 2.92
CA LYS A 41 3.67 9.55 1.97
C LYS A 41 2.37 9.43 1.15
N CYS A 42 2.01 8.22 0.72
CA CYS A 42 0.74 7.99 0.05
C CYS A 42 -0.44 8.29 0.98
N ARG A 43 -0.39 7.86 2.24
CA ARG A 43 -1.46 8.11 3.23
C ARG A 43 -1.64 9.60 3.49
N GLU A 44 -0.54 10.35 3.67
CA GLU A 44 -0.56 11.81 3.80
C GLU A 44 -1.19 12.50 2.58
N TYR A 45 -0.85 12.07 1.37
CA TYR A 45 -1.45 12.60 0.14
C TYR A 45 -2.97 12.43 0.15
N TRP A 46 -3.46 11.22 0.48
CA TRP A 46 -4.90 10.96 0.51
C TRP A 46 -5.62 11.72 1.61
N GLN A 47 -5.01 11.88 2.79
CA GLN A 47 -5.57 12.69 3.85
C GLN A 47 -5.72 14.17 3.43
N LYS A 48 -4.68 14.76 2.82
CA LYS A 48 -4.74 16.12 2.25
C LYS A 48 -5.83 16.22 1.18
N LYS A 49 -5.93 15.21 0.31
CA LYS A 49 -6.94 15.16 -0.74
C LYS A 49 -8.36 15.11 -0.17
N THR A 50 -8.62 14.30 0.86
CA THR A 50 -9.91 14.23 1.55
C THR A 50 -10.26 15.56 2.21
N ASN A 51 -9.31 16.24 2.86
CA ASN A 51 -9.56 17.53 3.48
C ASN A 51 -9.88 18.64 2.46
N SER A 52 -9.44 18.50 1.21
CA SER A 52 -9.66 19.46 0.11
C SER A 52 -10.96 19.24 -0.68
N ILE A 53 -11.85 18.38 -0.21
CA ILE A 53 -13.06 17.96 -0.94
C ILE A 53 -14.06 19.13 -1.09
N LYS A 54 -14.35 19.85 0.01
CA LYS A 54 -15.37 20.91 0.07
C LYS A 54 -15.11 22.16 -0.79
N THR A 55 -13.95 22.27 -1.42
CA THR A 55 -13.53 23.47 -2.16
C THR A 55 -13.59 23.27 -3.68
N ARG A 56 -14.32 22.26 -4.17
CA ARG A 56 -14.18 21.79 -5.56
C ARG A 56 -15.39 22.13 -6.44
N SER A 57 -15.11 22.35 -7.72
CA SER A 57 -16.04 22.94 -8.71
C SER A 57 -16.90 21.92 -9.46
N SER A 58 -17.71 22.37 -10.43
CA SER A 58 -18.57 21.52 -11.28
C SER A 58 -17.83 20.34 -11.96
N GLY A 59 -16.59 20.55 -12.41
CA GLY A 59 -15.77 19.48 -13.01
C GLY A 59 -15.43 18.35 -12.03
N TYR A 60 -15.40 18.66 -10.74
CA TYR A 60 -15.20 17.67 -9.70
C TYR A 60 -16.44 16.77 -9.52
N HIS A 61 -17.66 17.30 -9.56
CA HIS A 61 -18.87 16.49 -9.48
C HIS A 61 -18.99 15.50 -10.64
N ALA A 62 -18.67 15.93 -11.87
CA ALA A 62 -18.61 15.03 -13.03
C ALA A 62 -17.57 13.91 -12.84
N SER A 63 -16.39 14.25 -12.31
CA SER A 63 -15.36 13.25 -12.00
C SER A 63 -15.79 12.27 -10.91
N THR A 64 -16.53 12.73 -9.90
CA THR A 64 -17.05 11.89 -8.81
C THR A 64 -18.11 10.93 -9.33
N SER A 65 -19.05 11.42 -10.14
CA SER A 65 -20.03 10.53 -10.79
C SER A 65 -19.34 9.47 -11.65
N ARG A 66 -18.31 9.82 -12.43
CA ARG A 66 -17.62 8.86 -13.29
C ARG A 66 -16.78 7.83 -12.52
N GLN A 67 -16.07 8.27 -11.49
CA GLN A 67 -15.07 7.44 -10.80
C GLN A 67 -15.63 6.68 -9.60
N CYS A 68 -16.61 7.27 -8.91
CA CYS A 68 -17.14 6.75 -7.65
C CYS A 68 -18.55 6.16 -7.80
N LEU A 69 -19.30 6.56 -8.84
CA LEU A 69 -20.62 6.01 -9.23
C LEU A 69 -20.60 5.34 -10.60
N GLY A 70 -19.41 5.06 -11.13
CA GLY A 70 -19.26 4.37 -12.41
C GLY A 70 -19.86 2.96 -12.33
N ASP A 71 -20.28 2.42 -13.47
CA ASP A 71 -21.00 1.14 -13.50
C ASP A 71 -20.11 -0.08 -13.15
N ASP A 72 -18.78 0.07 -13.14
CA ASP A 72 -17.83 -0.97 -12.75
C ASP A 72 -17.13 -0.65 -11.42
N LEU A 73 -17.75 -1.04 -10.31
CA LEU A 73 -17.20 -0.91 -8.97
C LEU A 73 -16.04 -1.87 -8.70
N ASN A 74 -15.99 -3.02 -9.38
CA ASN A 74 -14.93 -4.01 -9.17
C ASN A 74 -13.60 -3.47 -9.70
N ASP A 75 -13.61 -2.85 -10.88
CA ASP A 75 -12.46 -2.14 -11.42
C ASP A 75 -12.01 -1.01 -10.48
N ARG A 76 -12.99 -0.29 -9.90
CA ARG A 76 -12.68 0.77 -8.94
C ARG A 76 -11.99 0.23 -7.71
N PHE A 77 -12.55 -0.80 -7.07
CA PHE A 77 -12.01 -1.43 -5.85
C PHE A 77 -10.65 -2.07 -6.10
N SER A 78 -10.46 -2.76 -7.22
CA SER A 78 -9.15 -3.24 -7.67
C SER A 78 -8.12 -2.10 -7.77
N GLY A 79 -8.54 -0.95 -8.27
CA GLY A 79 -7.74 0.27 -8.29
C GLY A 79 -7.37 0.79 -6.90
N LEU A 80 -8.30 0.73 -5.93
CA LEU A 80 -8.05 1.14 -4.54
C LEU A 80 -7.09 0.21 -3.82
N GLN A 81 -7.14 -1.10 -4.11
CA GLN A 81 -6.25 -2.12 -3.57
C GLN A 81 -4.83 -2.03 -4.14
N SER A 82 -4.68 -1.44 -5.32
CA SER A 82 -3.42 -1.46 -6.07
C SER A 82 -2.24 -0.83 -5.29
N PRO A 83 -1.12 -1.54 -5.14
CA PRO A 83 0.07 -1.00 -4.48
C PRO A 83 0.95 -0.14 -5.40
N LYS A 84 0.58 -0.01 -6.70
CA LYS A 84 1.35 0.69 -7.75
C LYS A 84 1.80 2.12 -7.38
N ALA A 85 1.09 2.78 -6.47
CA ALA A 85 1.46 4.12 -5.99
C ALA A 85 2.76 4.14 -5.14
N TRP A 86 3.13 3.02 -4.52
CA TRP A 86 4.31 2.94 -3.64
C TRP A 86 5.28 1.82 -4.02
N THR A 87 4.84 0.84 -4.80
CA THR A 87 5.71 -0.21 -5.35
C THR A 87 5.14 -0.78 -6.65
N TRP A 88 6.01 -1.12 -7.60
CA TRP A 88 5.66 -1.86 -8.82
C TRP A 88 5.87 -3.37 -8.66
N ARG A 89 6.51 -3.79 -7.57
CA ARG A 89 7.01 -5.15 -7.38
C ARG A 89 5.93 -6.20 -7.17
N TRP A 90 4.83 -5.82 -6.58
CA TRP A 90 3.79 -6.72 -6.10
C TRP A 90 2.43 -6.27 -6.57
N SER A 91 1.55 -7.21 -6.86
CA SER A 91 0.11 -7.01 -6.87
C SER A 91 -0.45 -7.00 -5.43
N TYR A 92 -1.75 -6.73 -5.27
CA TYR A 92 -2.38 -6.88 -3.96
C TYR A 92 -2.35 -8.34 -3.49
N ASP A 93 -2.65 -9.28 -4.39
CA ASP A 93 -2.60 -10.72 -4.16
C ASP A 93 -1.22 -11.22 -3.72
N ASP A 94 -0.15 -10.63 -4.27
CA ASP A 94 1.21 -10.95 -3.85
C ASP A 94 1.48 -10.45 -2.43
N LEU A 95 1.02 -9.23 -2.11
CA LEU A 95 1.25 -8.61 -0.80
C LEU A 95 0.61 -9.41 0.33
N ILE A 96 -0.64 -9.83 0.18
CA ILE A 96 -1.34 -10.59 1.23
C ILE A 96 -0.72 -11.96 1.50
N LYS A 97 0.06 -12.49 0.55
CA LYS A 97 0.77 -13.76 0.68
C LYS A 97 2.17 -13.61 1.30
N LEU A 98 2.74 -12.40 1.35
CA LEU A 98 4.09 -12.19 1.90
C LEU A 98 4.25 -12.73 3.34
N PRO A 99 3.31 -12.51 4.27
CA PRO A 99 3.43 -13.01 5.63
C PRO A 99 3.51 -14.55 5.74
N LYS A 100 3.02 -15.28 4.73
CA LYS A 100 3.15 -16.75 4.66
C LYS A 100 4.59 -17.21 4.43
N THR A 101 5.43 -16.33 3.88
CA THR A 101 6.86 -16.60 3.67
C THR A 101 7.71 -16.13 4.84
N ASP A 102 7.39 -14.97 5.42
CA ASP A 102 8.07 -14.39 6.56
C ASP A 102 7.14 -13.40 7.28
N LEU A 103 6.90 -13.62 8.57
CA LEU A 103 6.03 -12.77 9.39
C LEU A 103 6.57 -11.33 9.54
N GLY A 104 7.85 -11.09 9.28
CA GLY A 104 8.44 -9.76 9.22
C GLY A 104 7.79 -8.83 8.19
N TRP A 105 7.02 -9.36 7.24
CA TRP A 105 6.23 -8.58 6.28
C TRP A 105 4.88 -8.08 6.83
N LEU A 106 4.40 -8.57 7.98
CA LEU A 106 3.12 -8.15 8.56
C LEU A 106 2.94 -6.63 8.68
N PRO A 107 3.93 -5.84 9.15
CA PRO A 107 3.78 -4.40 9.26
C PRO A 107 3.50 -3.73 7.90
N LEU A 108 4.09 -4.27 6.84
CA LEU A 108 3.89 -3.76 5.48
C LEU A 108 2.45 -4.00 5.01
N CYS A 109 1.92 -5.21 5.22
CA CYS A 109 0.56 -5.57 4.84
C CYS A 109 -0.46 -4.71 5.59
N ILE A 110 -0.31 -4.57 6.91
CA ILE A 110 -1.17 -3.73 7.75
C ILE A 110 -1.21 -2.28 7.25
N GLU A 111 -0.06 -1.69 6.95
CA GLU A 111 -0.01 -0.29 6.48
C GLU A 111 -0.58 -0.13 5.06
N HIS A 112 -0.48 -1.16 4.22
CA HIS A 112 -1.14 -1.17 2.92
C HIS A 112 -2.67 -1.25 3.07
N GLU A 113 -3.20 -2.11 3.93
CA GLU A 113 -4.64 -2.18 4.22
C GLU A 113 -5.18 -0.81 4.70
N LYS A 114 -4.47 -0.14 5.62
CA LYS A 114 -4.82 1.23 6.05
C LYS A 114 -4.80 2.23 4.90
N LEU A 115 -3.90 2.09 3.94
CA LEU A 115 -3.87 2.94 2.75
C LEU A 115 -5.08 2.69 1.85
N ILE A 116 -5.54 1.45 1.70
CA ILE A 116 -6.76 1.11 0.96
C ILE A 116 -7.96 1.81 1.60
N ILE A 117 -8.11 1.69 2.92
CA ILE A 117 -9.17 2.35 3.70
C ILE A 117 -9.13 3.87 3.53
N ASN A 118 -7.94 4.49 3.57
CA ASN A 118 -7.80 5.93 3.32
C ASN A 118 -8.32 6.35 1.93
N ARG A 119 -8.10 5.53 0.91
CA ARG A 119 -8.54 5.80 -0.46
C ARG A 119 -10.05 5.61 -0.60
N ALA A 120 -10.59 4.54 -0.03
CA ALA A 120 -12.04 4.27 -0.01
C ALA A 120 -12.81 5.38 0.73
N ASN A 121 -12.31 5.81 1.89
CA ASN A 121 -12.89 6.94 2.62
C ASN A 121 -12.86 8.25 1.83
N ASN A 122 -11.82 8.48 1.00
CA ASN A 122 -11.81 9.63 0.10
C ASN A 122 -12.99 9.56 -0.86
N ASP A 123 -13.20 8.43 -1.53
CA ASP A 123 -14.30 8.26 -2.48
C ASP A 123 -15.68 8.32 -1.79
N MET A 124 -15.86 7.70 -0.62
CA MET A 124 -17.09 7.86 0.17
C MET A 124 -17.38 9.31 0.49
N GLN A 125 -16.37 10.07 0.90
CA GLN A 125 -16.56 11.48 1.22
C GLN A 125 -16.93 12.30 -0.03
N ARG A 126 -16.36 11.97 -1.20
CA ARG A 126 -16.77 12.57 -2.48
C ARG A 126 -18.21 12.22 -2.81
N LEU A 127 -18.64 10.98 -2.59
CA LEU A 127 -20.01 10.52 -2.81
C LEU A 127 -21.01 11.23 -1.90
N ARG A 128 -20.70 11.41 -0.62
CA ARG A 128 -21.55 12.14 0.33
C ARG A 128 -21.76 13.59 -0.10
N GLU A 129 -20.70 14.28 -0.48
CA GLU A 129 -20.80 15.64 -1.02
C GLU A 129 -21.57 15.67 -2.36
N TYR A 130 -21.36 14.68 -3.23
CA TYR A 130 -22.11 14.57 -4.47
C TYR A 130 -23.60 14.33 -4.21
N ARG A 131 -23.96 13.55 -3.18
CA ARG A 131 -25.34 13.32 -2.73
C ARG A 131 -26.03 14.65 -2.37
N GLU A 132 -25.37 15.47 -1.55
CA GLU A 132 -25.85 16.81 -1.16
C GLU A 132 -26.02 17.72 -2.39
N TYR A 133 -25.12 17.62 -3.38
CA TYR A 133 -25.22 18.40 -4.62
C TYR A 133 -26.42 18.00 -5.50
N ILE A 134 -26.81 16.73 -5.50
CA ILE A 134 -27.84 16.18 -6.42
C ILE A 134 -29.20 15.92 -5.76
N GLU A 135 -29.42 16.42 -4.54
CA GLU A 135 -30.51 16.08 -3.60
C GLU A 135 -31.96 16.17 -4.17
N ASN A 136 -32.14 16.74 -5.36
CA ASN A 136 -33.43 16.82 -6.07
C ASN A 136 -33.47 16.06 -7.41
N THR A 137 -32.61 15.07 -7.64
CA THR A 137 -32.50 14.35 -8.93
C THR A 137 -32.58 12.84 -8.79
N VAL A 138 -33.03 12.17 -9.87
CA VAL A 138 -33.14 10.70 -10.01
C VAL A 138 -31.81 9.96 -9.72
N LYS A 139 -30.66 10.67 -9.75
CA LYS A 139 -29.34 10.07 -9.52
C LYS A 139 -29.06 9.66 -8.07
N ILE A 140 -29.86 10.10 -7.10
CA ILE A 140 -29.72 9.75 -5.67
C ILE A 140 -29.85 8.23 -5.46
N GLU A 141 -30.72 7.57 -6.25
CA GLU A 141 -30.98 6.13 -6.13
C GLU A 141 -29.73 5.26 -6.33
N LYS A 142 -28.71 5.75 -7.07
CA LYS A 142 -27.43 5.04 -7.24
C LYS A 142 -26.44 5.34 -6.11
N VAL A 143 -26.53 6.49 -5.44
CA VAL A 143 -25.52 6.93 -4.47
C VAL A 143 -25.54 6.10 -3.20
N ASP A 144 -26.73 5.87 -2.63
CA ASP A 144 -26.86 5.16 -1.35
C ASP A 144 -26.41 3.69 -1.45
N PRO A 145 -26.77 2.92 -2.50
CA PRO A 145 -26.20 1.58 -2.71
C PRO A 145 -24.67 1.59 -2.85
N HIS A 146 -24.10 2.58 -3.54
CA HIS A 146 -22.64 2.68 -3.66
C HIS A 146 -21.99 2.99 -2.31
N LEU A 147 -22.56 3.91 -1.52
CA LEU A 147 -22.06 4.21 -0.18
C LEU A 147 -22.02 2.95 0.70
N ASN A 148 -23.02 2.08 0.60
CA ASN A 148 -23.04 0.81 1.32
C ASN A 148 -21.94 -0.15 0.82
N LEU A 149 -21.75 -0.28 -0.50
CA LEU A 149 -20.69 -1.12 -1.06
C LEU A 149 -19.28 -0.66 -0.65
N TYR A 150 -19.04 0.65 -0.58
CA TYR A 150 -17.78 1.18 -0.04
C TYR A 150 -17.64 0.88 1.46
N GLN A 151 -18.72 0.93 2.22
CA GLN A 151 -18.72 0.62 3.66
C GLN A 151 -18.35 -0.87 3.88
N GLU A 152 -18.99 -1.79 3.16
CA GLU A 152 -18.66 -3.23 3.19
C GLU A 152 -17.20 -3.49 2.79
N PHE A 153 -16.73 -2.81 1.75
CA PHE A 153 -15.34 -2.88 1.31
C PHE A 153 -14.36 -2.43 2.40
N ILE A 154 -14.65 -1.31 3.09
CA ILE A 154 -13.82 -0.82 4.20
C ILE A 154 -13.81 -1.82 5.36
N GLU A 155 -14.98 -2.32 5.76
CA GLU A 155 -15.12 -3.28 6.87
C GLU A 155 -14.32 -4.56 6.59
N HIS A 156 -14.33 -5.06 5.35
CA HIS A 156 -13.50 -6.20 4.95
C HIS A 156 -12.01 -5.93 5.19
N HIS A 157 -11.52 -4.76 4.78
CA HIS A 157 -10.11 -4.39 4.95
C HIS A 157 -9.75 -4.14 6.43
N GLU A 158 -10.68 -3.64 7.25
CA GLU A 158 -10.53 -3.55 8.71
C GLU A 158 -10.41 -4.95 9.35
N GLN A 159 -11.21 -5.92 8.89
CA GLN A 159 -11.11 -7.31 9.34
C GLN A 159 -9.76 -7.93 8.96
N ASN A 160 -9.23 -7.65 7.76
CA ASN A 160 -7.89 -8.10 7.37
C ASN A 160 -6.82 -7.51 8.31
N ILE A 161 -6.91 -6.23 8.68
CA ILE A 161 -6.00 -5.62 9.67
C ILE A 161 -6.10 -6.35 11.01
N ALA A 162 -7.32 -6.61 11.51
CA ALA A 162 -7.52 -7.30 12.78
C ALA A 162 -6.88 -8.69 12.78
N LYS A 163 -7.03 -9.44 11.69
CA LYS A 163 -6.41 -10.75 11.49
C LYS A 163 -4.87 -10.68 11.50
N TYR A 164 -4.29 -9.73 10.76
CA TYR A 164 -2.84 -9.51 10.79
C TYR A 164 -2.31 -9.17 12.20
N MET A 165 -3.06 -8.38 12.99
CA MET A 165 -2.64 -7.98 14.34
C MET A 165 -2.57 -9.15 15.32
N ILE A 166 -3.38 -10.20 15.10
CA ILE A 166 -3.34 -11.44 15.91
C ILE A 166 -2.51 -12.56 15.27
N GLY A 167 -1.90 -12.31 14.11
CA GLY A 167 -1.09 -13.28 13.37
C GLY A 167 -1.89 -14.31 12.57
N ASP A 168 -3.21 -14.13 12.38
CA ASP A 168 -4.05 -14.99 11.56
C ASP A 168 -3.88 -14.67 10.06
N ILE A 169 -2.80 -15.18 9.47
CA ILE A 169 -2.47 -14.96 8.05
C ILE A 169 -3.29 -15.82 7.08
N ASP A 170 -3.93 -16.87 7.57
CA ASP A 170 -4.73 -17.78 6.74
C ASP A 170 -6.19 -17.33 6.62
N GLY A 171 -6.69 -16.57 7.60
CA GLY A 171 -8.01 -15.95 7.53
C GLY A 171 -8.09 -14.72 6.61
N VAL A 172 -6.96 -14.17 6.14
CA VAL A 172 -6.93 -13.00 5.26
C VAL A 172 -7.44 -13.35 3.87
N SER A 173 -8.27 -12.47 3.29
CA SER A 173 -8.91 -12.72 1.99
C SER A 173 -9.00 -11.46 1.13
N ILE A 174 -9.17 -11.67 -0.17
CA ILE A 174 -9.42 -10.61 -1.15
C ILE A 174 -10.93 -10.37 -1.19
N PRO A 175 -11.42 -9.15 -0.96
CA PRO A 175 -12.81 -8.83 -1.25
C PRO A 175 -12.99 -8.79 -2.77
N TRP A 176 -14.10 -9.38 -3.23
CA TRP A 176 -14.65 -9.46 -4.59
C TRP A 176 -13.93 -8.71 -5.72
#